data_AF-A0A703PM03-F1
#
_entry.id   AF-A0A703PM03-F1
#
_cell.length_a   1.000
_cell.length_b   1.000
_cell.length_c   1.000
_cell.angle_alpha   90.00
_cell.angle_beta   90.00
_cell.angle_gamma   90.00
#
_symmetry.space_group_name_H-M   'P 1'
#
loop_
_entity.id
_entity.type
_entity.pdbx_description
1 polymer ?
#
loop_
_entity_poly.entity_id
_entity_poly.type
_entity_poly.pdbx_seq_one_letter_code
_entity_poly.pdbx_strand_id
1 'polypeptide(L)'
;MTMNYARNLYSLKGILCSSLLLFCCARPAVAQEWESITPPVADAPAVVEFFSFYCPPCYAFSQTMGVDQAIRHVLPQGDRMVKYHVSLLGPLGHELTRAWALAMVMKETDVVEKAFFTAGMVEKRLHSPDDVRRVFMSATGISRAEYDRSIKSPAVNDMVA
;
A
#
# COMPACT_ATOMS: atom_id res chain seq x y z
N MET A 1 -17.94 -27.16 -66.13
CA MET A 1 -17.31 -28.28 -65.39
C MET A 1 -18.02 -28.43 -64.05
N THR A 2 -19.21 -29.00 -63.95
CA THR A 2 -19.53 -30.45 -63.85
C THR A 2 -18.64 -31.23 -62.86
N MET A 3 -19.21 -31.41 -61.67
CA MET A 3 -19.23 -32.62 -60.82
C MET A 3 -18.24 -33.73 -61.13
N ASN A 4 -17.51 -34.18 -60.09
CA ASN A 4 -17.33 -35.60 -59.76
C ASN A 4 -16.51 -35.75 -58.48
N TYR A 5 -17.10 -36.31 -57.42
CA TYR A 5 -16.54 -37.49 -56.73
C TYR A 5 -17.56 -38.05 -55.74
N ALA A 6 -18.26 -39.10 -56.14
CA ALA A 6 -18.91 -40.02 -55.22
C ALA A 6 -17.97 -41.20 -54.98
N ARG A 7 -17.75 -41.56 -53.71
CA ARG A 7 -17.66 -42.97 -53.28
C ARG A 7 -17.59 -43.10 -51.75
N ASN A 8 -18.68 -43.63 -51.20
CA ASN A 8 -18.76 -44.35 -49.94
C ASN A 8 -17.64 -45.39 -49.82
N LEU A 9 -17.15 -45.65 -48.61
CA LEU A 9 -17.23 -46.97 -47.97
C LEU A 9 -16.66 -46.92 -46.54
N TYR A 10 -17.57 -47.06 -45.59
CA TYR A 10 -17.36 -47.44 -44.21
C TYR A 10 -16.62 -48.79 -44.13
N SER A 11 -15.53 -48.88 -43.37
CA SER A 11 -15.11 -50.14 -42.72
C SER A 11 -13.96 -49.94 -41.71
N LEU A 12 -13.92 -50.84 -40.73
CA LEU A 12 -12.89 -51.10 -39.71
C LEU A 12 -12.82 -50.19 -38.47
N LYS A 13 -13.80 -50.44 -37.59
CA LYS A 13 -13.61 -50.93 -36.22
C LYS A 13 -12.16 -50.91 -35.66
N GLY A 14 -11.97 -50.04 -34.68
CA GLY A 14 -11.51 -50.45 -33.34
C GLY A 14 -10.04 -50.88 -33.20
N ILE A 15 -9.16 -49.90 -32.94
CA ILE A 15 -8.01 -50.13 -32.07
C ILE A 15 -8.11 -49.12 -30.93
N LEU A 16 -8.52 -49.66 -29.79
CA LEU A 16 -8.62 -49.04 -28.48
C LEU A 16 -7.19 -48.76 -27.98
N CYS A 17 -6.55 -47.68 -28.44
CA CYS A 17 -5.31 -47.23 -27.82
C CYS A 17 -5.67 -46.39 -26.59
N SER A 18 -5.83 -47.11 -25.49
CA SER A 18 -5.88 -46.62 -24.11
C SER A 18 -4.55 -45.96 -23.72
N SER A 19 -4.18 -44.87 -24.38
CA SER A 19 -3.20 -43.94 -23.85
C SER A 19 -3.94 -43.01 -22.90
N LEU A 20 -3.94 -43.41 -21.62
CA LEU A 20 -4.27 -42.55 -20.49
C LEU A 20 -3.72 -41.15 -20.78
N LEU A 21 -4.65 -40.22 -20.96
CA LEU A 21 -4.42 -38.81 -20.71
C LEU A 21 -4.06 -38.67 -19.23
N LEU A 22 -2.80 -38.96 -18.89
CA LEU A 22 -2.10 -38.33 -17.77
C LEU A 22 -1.87 -36.86 -18.15
N PHE A 23 -2.96 -36.15 -18.43
CA PHE A 23 -3.01 -34.73 -18.15
C PHE A 23 -2.98 -34.66 -16.64
N CYS A 24 -1.77 -34.65 -16.09
CA CYS A 24 -1.53 -34.20 -14.74
C CYS A 24 -2.26 -32.87 -14.63
N CYS A 25 -3.35 -32.84 -13.87
CA CYS A 25 -3.96 -31.60 -13.37
C CYS A 25 -2.96 -30.98 -12.38
N ALA A 26 -1.77 -30.63 -12.86
CA ALA A 26 -0.94 -29.63 -12.21
C ALA A 26 -1.70 -28.33 -12.38
N ARG A 27 -2.58 -28.04 -11.41
CA ARG A 27 -3.03 -26.66 -11.20
C ARG A 27 -1.75 -25.83 -11.14
N PRO A 28 -1.62 -24.76 -11.95
CA PRO A 28 -0.51 -23.84 -11.73
C PRO A 28 -0.57 -23.44 -10.26
N ALA A 29 0.47 -23.79 -9.50
CA ALA A 29 0.63 -23.24 -8.18
C ALA A 29 0.81 -21.75 -8.41
N VAL A 30 -0.26 -20.98 -8.25
CA VAL A 30 -0.18 -19.52 -8.19
C VAL A 30 0.81 -19.24 -7.07
N ALA A 31 1.92 -18.58 -7.40
CA ALA A 31 2.90 -18.19 -6.40
C ALA A 31 2.18 -17.41 -5.32
N GLN A 32 2.35 -17.81 -4.07
CA GLN A 32 1.71 -17.14 -2.96
C GLN A 32 2.41 -15.80 -2.74
N GLU A 33 1.66 -14.70 -2.83
CA GLU A 33 2.17 -13.32 -2.78
C GLU A 33 2.25 -12.75 -1.34
N TRP A 34 1.96 -13.59 -0.33
CA TRP A 34 1.84 -13.19 1.07
C TRP A 34 2.37 -14.26 2.02
N GLU A 35 2.80 -13.82 3.20
CA GLU A 35 3.24 -14.68 4.30
C GLU A 35 2.36 -14.43 5.55
N SER A 36 2.17 -15.47 6.35
CA SER A 36 1.44 -15.36 7.62
C SER A 36 2.32 -14.80 8.72
N ILE A 37 1.87 -13.72 9.36
CA ILE A 37 2.50 -13.22 10.59
C ILE A 37 2.12 -14.16 11.74
N THR A 38 3.13 -14.75 12.39
CA THR A 38 2.94 -15.65 13.53
C THR A 38 3.78 -15.18 14.73
N PRO A 39 3.16 -14.90 15.89
CA PRO A 39 1.72 -14.96 16.17
C PRO A 39 0.95 -13.82 15.50
N PRO A 40 -0.36 -13.97 15.26
CA PRO A 40 -1.21 -12.89 14.75
C PRO A 40 -1.29 -11.75 15.77
N VAL A 41 -1.44 -10.52 15.28
CA VAL A 41 -1.68 -9.33 16.10
C VAL A 41 -3.19 -9.21 16.37
N ALA A 42 -3.59 -9.29 17.63
CA ALA A 42 -4.98 -9.12 18.04
C ALA A 42 -5.47 -7.69 17.77
N ASP A 43 -6.76 -7.54 17.44
CA ASP A 43 -7.45 -6.26 17.23
C ASP A 43 -6.80 -5.32 16.20
N ALA A 44 -6.03 -5.88 15.25
CA ALA A 44 -5.42 -5.11 14.18
C ALA A 44 -6.49 -4.52 13.23
N PRO A 45 -6.25 -3.32 12.66
CA PRO A 45 -7.05 -2.81 11.55
C PRO A 45 -7.10 -3.79 10.38
N ALA A 46 -8.17 -3.72 9.58
CA ALA A 46 -8.35 -4.58 8.40
C ALA A 46 -7.15 -4.50 7.43
N VAL A 47 -6.60 -3.31 7.24
CA VAL A 47 -5.35 -3.10 6.51
C VAL A 47 -4.46 -2.13 7.28
N VAL A 48 -3.19 -2.51 7.45
CA VAL A 48 -2.14 -1.64 7.99
C VAL A 48 -1.06 -1.47 6.93
N GLU A 49 -0.75 -0.22 6.59
CA GLU A 49 0.41 0.13 5.77
C GLU A 49 1.50 0.74 6.65
N PHE A 50 2.72 0.25 6.51
CA PHE A 50 3.90 0.89 7.09
C PHE A 50 4.65 1.62 5.97
N PHE A 51 4.95 2.90 6.19
CA PHE A 51 5.60 3.73 5.17
C PHE A 51 6.60 4.71 5.79
N SER A 52 7.40 5.36 4.93
CA SER A 52 8.25 6.46 5.34
C SER A 52 8.32 7.54 4.26
N PHE A 53 8.40 8.80 4.68
CA PHE A 53 8.69 9.91 3.76
C PHE A 53 10.12 9.88 3.20
N TYR A 54 10.98 9.00 3.70
CA TYR A 54 12.31 8.69 3.15
C TYR A 54 12.33 7.47 2.21
N CYS A 55 11.20 6.82 1.96
CA CYS A 55 11.11 5.59 1.17
C CYS A 55 10.63 5.89 -0.26
N PRO A 56 11.51 5.81 -1.31
CA PRO A 56 11.10 6.06 -2.69
C PRO A 56 10.01 5.09 -3.20
N PRO A 57 10.02 3.78 -2.86
CA PRO A 57 8.90 2.90 -3.19
C PRO A 57 7.58 3.36 -2.57
N CYS A 58 7.60 3.86 -1.33
CA CYS A 58 6.41 4.35 -0.64
C CYS A 58 5.84 5.62 -1.31
N TYR A 59 6.73 6.52 -1.76
CA TYR A 59 6.35 7.66 -2.59
C TYR A 59 5.65 7.20 -3.88
N ALA A 60 6.23 6.24 -4.60
CA ALA A 60 5.64 5.73 -5.82
C ALA A 60 4.30 5.03 -5.56
N PHE A 61 4.21 4.22 -4.49
CA PHE A 61 3.01 3.50 -4.06
C PHE A 61 1.82 4.43 -3.85
N SER A 62 2.03 5.52 -3.09
CA SER A 62 0.97 6.46 -2.78
C SER A 62 0.76 7.52 -3.87
N GLN A 63 1.82 8.21 -4.28
CA GLN A 63 1.72 9.45 -5.07
C GLN A 63 1.68 9.22 -6.58
N THR A 64 2.32 8.16 -7.07
CA THR A 64 2.41 7.88 -8.51
C THR A 64 1.42 6.80 -8.94
N MET A 65 1.31 5.72 -8.17
CA MET A 65 0.52 4.53 -8.51
C MET A 65 -0.86 4.53 -7.87
N GLY A 66 -1.08 5.31 -6.80
CA GLY A 66 -2.38 5.40 -6.11
C GLY A 66 -2.85 4.08 -5.49
N VAL A 67 -1.92 3.22 -5.08
CA VAL A 67 -2.26 1.88 -4.60
C VAL A 67 -3.01 1.93 -3.29
N ASP A 68 -2.65 2.83 -2.38
CA ASP A 68 -3.35 3.02 -1.11
C ASP A 68 -4.77 3.57 -1.31
N GLN A 69 -5.01 4.37 -2.35
CA GLN A 69 -6.36 4.78 -2.74
C GLN A 69 -7.14 3.60 -3.33
N ALA A 70 -6.51 2.79 -4.19
CA ALA A 70 -7.13 1.61 -4.77
C ALA A 70 -7.54 0.60 -3.69
N ILE A 71 -6.69 0.37 -2.69
CA ILE A 71 -7.02 -0.48 -1.53
C ILE A 71 -8.25 0.06 -0.81
N ARG A 72 -8.27 1.34 -0.43
CA ARG A 72 -9.43 1.96 0.25
C ARG A 72 -10.72 1.83 -0.55
N HIS A 73 -10.65 1.87 -1.88
CA HIS A 73 -11.82 1.75 -2.76
C HIS A 73 -12.43 0.35 -2.77
N VAL A 74 -11.63 -0.70 -2.58
CA VAL A 74 -12.09 -2.09 -2.58
C VAL A 74 -12.40 -2.64 -1.19
N LEU A 75 -12.13 -1.88 -0.14
CA LEU A 75 -12.41 -2.31 1.23
C LEU A 75 -13.91 -2.47 1.47
N PRO A 76 -14.34 -3.54 2.17
CA PRO A 76 -15.72 -3.70 2.61
C PRO A 76 -16.21 -2.51 3.45
N GLN A 77 -17.52 -2.26 3.42
CA GLN A 77 -18.11 -1.20 4.21
C GLN A 77 -17.85 -1.43 5.72
N GLY A 78 -17.25 -0.44 6.38
CA GLY A 78 -16.91 -0.49 7.80
C GLY A 78 -15.45 -0.86 8.08
N ASP A 79 -14.75 -1.46 7.10
CA ASP A 79 -13.32 -1.69 7.21
C ASP A 79 -12.53 -0.40 6.96
N ARG A 80 -11.36 -0.31 7.59
CA ARG A 80 -10.46 0.82 7.45
C ARG A 80 -9.04 0.38 7.20
N MET A 81 -8.38 1.14 6.32
CA MET A 81 -6.94 1.14 6.16
C MET A 81 -6.32 2.19 7.09
N VAL A 82 -5.29 1.81 7.83
CA VAL A 82 -4.51 2.72 8.68
C VAL A 82 -3.07 2.71 8.21
N LYS A 83 -2.44 3.90 8.14
CA LYS A 83 -1.04 4.06 7.73
C LYS A 83 -0.21 4.50 8.94
N TYR A 84 0.91 3.84 9.19
CA TYR A 84 1.87 4.18 10.24
C TYR A 84 3.23 4.55 9.63
N HIS A 85 3.77 5.69 10.06
CA HIS A 85 5.10 6.13 9.63
C HIS A 85 6.18 5.45 10.48
N VAL A 86 7.13 4.76 9.84
CA VAL A 86 8.26 4.12 10.52
C VAL A 86 9.36 5.13 10.83
N SER A 87 9.90 5.09 12.05
CA SER A 87 10.86 6.10 12.55
C SER A 87 12.32 5.81 12.22
N LEU A 88 12.64 4.59 11.80
CA LEU A 88 14.03 4.13 11.62
C LEU A 88 14.68 4.54 10.29
N LEU A 89 13.93 5.18 9.39
CA LEU A 89 14.41 5.60 8.08
C LEU A 89 14.69 7.10 8.05
N GLY A 90 15.93 7.45 7.71
CA GLY A 90 16.40 8.81 7.50
C GLY A 90 16.65 9.63 8.77
N PRO A 91 17.37 10.76 8.67
CA PRO A 91 17.85 11.52 9.83
C PRO A 91 16.73 12.21 10.63
N LEU A 92 15.55 12.43 10.03
CA LEU A 92 14.38 13.05 10.69
C LEU A 92 13.26 12.03 10.94
N GLY A 93 13.58 10.73 10.97
CA GLY A 93 12.58 9.67 11.00
C GLY A 93 11.64 9.76 12.22
N HIS A 94 12.18 10.06 13.41
CA HIS A 94 11.38 10.24 14.63
C HIS A 94 10.51 11.49 14.58
N GLU A 95 11.04 12.61 14.09
CA GLU A 95 10.31 13.86 13.92
C GLU A 95 9.15 13.71 12.94
N LEU A 96 9.38 13.00 11.83
CA LEU A 96 8.37 12.71 10.82
C LEU A 96 7.31 11.72 11.32
N THR A 97 7.69 10.71 12.11
CA THR A 97 6.71 9.84 12.79
C THR A 97 5.82 10.65 13.73
N ARG A 98 6.39 11.57 14.50
CA ARG A 98 5.61 12.43 15.39
C ARG A 98 4.73 13.42 14.64
N ALA A 99 5.21 14.01 13.55
CA ALA A 99 4.40 14.85 12.67
C ALA A 99 3.25 14.05 12.02
N TRP A 100 3.49 12.80 11.64
CA TRP A 100 2.46 11.90 11.12
C TRP A 100 1.38 11.59 12.17
N ALA A 101 1.79 11.31 13.41
CA ALA A 101 0.85 11.11 14.51
C ALA A 101 -0.04 12.35 14.73
N LEU A 102 0.53 13.56 14.67
CA LEU A 102 -0.27 14.79 14.73
C LEU A 102 -1.25 14.91 13.56
N ALA A 103 -0.84 14.56 12.34
CA ALA A 103 -1.73 14.55 11.18
C ALA A 103 -2.92 13.59 11.37
N MET A 104 -2.68 12.41 11.95
CA MET A 104 -3.72 11.44 12.28
C MET A 104 -4.70 11.98 13.33
N VAL A 105 -4.19 12.61 14.41
CA VAL A 105 -5.03 13.25 15.43
C VAL A 105 -5.90 14.36 14.84
N MET A 106 -5.34 15.17 13.93
CA MET A 106 -6.05 16.26 13.27
C MET A 106 -6.95 15.80 12.12
N LYS A 107 -6.81 14.55 11.66
CA LYS A 107 -7.47 14.00 10.47
C LYS A 107 -7.08 14.72 9.17
N GLU A 108 -5.84 15.19 9.10
CA GLU A 108 -5.25 15.93 7.98
C GLU A 108 -4.18 15.08 7.24
N THR A 109 -4.32 13.75 7.27
CA THR A 109 -3.30 12.83 6.75
C THR A 109 -3.02 13.03 5.27
N ASP A 110 -4.03 13.29 4.45
CA ASP A 110 -3.89 13.33 2.99
C ASP A 110 -3.06 14.55 2.54
N VAL A 111 -3.34 15.73 3.09
CA VAL A 111 -2.61 16.97 2.76
C VAL A 111 -1.19 16.94 3.32
N VAL A 112 -1.02 16.40 4.53
CA VAL A 112 0.29 16.27 5.18
C VAL A 112 1.17 15.24 4.46
N GLU A 113 0.61 14.11 4.05
CA GLU A 113 1.32 13.07 3.30
C GLU A 113 1.90 13.63 2.00
N LYS A 114 1.05 14.27 1.18
CA LYS A 114 1.47 14.89 -0.09
C LYS A 114 2.56 15.94 0.11
N ALA A 115 2.39 16.79 1.14
CA ALA A 115 3.34 17.85 1.44
C ALA A 115 4.71 17.32 1.85
N PHE A 116 4.77 16.32 2.73
CA PHE A 116 6.04 15.73 3.16
C PHE A 116 6.73 14.94 2.06
N PHE A 117 5.98 14.17 1.27
CA PHE A 117 6.56 13.49 0.11
C PHE A 117 7.13 14.48 -0.90
N THR A 118 6.43 15.58 -1.20
CA THR A 118 6.96 16.62 -2.08
C THR A 118 8.20 17.27 -1.49
N ALA A 119 8.17 17.66 -0.21
CA ALA A 119 9.30 18.28 0.47
C ALA A 119 10.54 17.37 0.55
N GLY A 120 10.35 16.07 0.79
CA GLY A 120 11.43 15.09 0.96
C GLY A 120 11.92 14.44 -0.34
N MET A 121 11.03 14.16 -1.28
CA MET A 121 11.37 13.42 -2.50
C MET A 121 11.59 14.31 -3.72
N VAL A 122 10.86 15.42 -3.83
CA VAL A 122 10.92 16.32 -4.99
C VAL A 122 11.80 17.53 -4.70
N GLU A 123 11.48 18.29 -3.65
CA GLU A 123 12.15 19.55 -3.32
C GLU A 123 13.45 19.36 -2.54
N LYS A 124 13.65 18.18 -1.94
CA LYS A 124 14.83 17.83 -1.14
C LYS A 124 15.15 18.84 -0.03
N ARG A 125 14.14 19.36 0.67
CA ARG A 125 14.29 20.45 1.65
C ARG A 125 13.99 20.09 3.12
N LEU A 126 13.93 18.80 3.43
CA LEU A 126 13.77 18.30 4.81
C LEU A 126 15.16 18.03 5.42
N HIS A 127 15.74 19.04 6.07
CA HIS A 127 17.09 18.95 6.66
C HIS A 127 17.09 19.11 8.19
N SER A 128 16.01 19.63 8.76
CA SER A 128 15.90 19.92 10.19
C SER A 128 14.48 19.69 10.72
N PRO A 129 14.31 19.52 12.04
CA PRO A 129 12.99 19.52 12.70
C PRO A 129 12.19 20.80 12.41
N ASP A 130 12.88 21.93 12.21
CA ASP A 130 12.26 23.20 11.87
C ASP A 130 11.67 23.19 10.45
N ASP A 131 12.26 22.45 9.52
CA ASP A 131 11.68 22.24 8.18
C ASP A 131 10.41 21.39 8.28
N VAL A 132 10.41 20.35 9.11
CA VAL A 132 9.25 19.49 9.37
C VAL A 132 8.07 20.33 9.86
N ARG A 133 8.31 21.17 10.87
CA ARG A 133 7.30 22.11 11.40
C ARG A 133 6.76 23.02 10.30
N ARG A 134 7.63 23.64 9.50
CA ARG A 134 7.21 24.56 8.43
C ARG A 134 6.38 23.86 7.37
N VAL A 135 6.77 22.66 6.93
CA VAL A 135 5.98 21.86 5.98
C VAL A 135 4.59 21.58 6.53
N PHE A 136 4.52 21.09 7.77
CA PHE A 136 3.25 20.73 8.40
C PHE A 136 2.32 21.94 8.51
N MET A 137 2.83 23.07 9.01
CA MET A 137 2.05 24.30 9.14
C MET A 137 1.59 24.83 7.79
N SER A 138 2.45 24.82 6.77
CA SER A 138 2.05 25.24 5.42
C SER A 138 0.98 24.33 4.81
N ALA A 139 1.00 23.03 5.11
CA ALA A 139 0.03 22.06 4.60
C ALA A 139 -1.34 22.16 5.29
N THR A 140 -1.36 22.47 6.59
CA THR A 140 -2.58 22.43 7.42
C THR A 140 -3.15 23.81 7.75
N GLY A 141 -2.36 24.88 7.57
CA GLY A 141 -2.75 26.26 7.90
C GLY A 141 -2.69 26.61 9.39
N ILE A 142 -2.26 25.69 10.27
CA ILE A 142 -2.21 25.98 11.71
C ILE A 142 -1.08 26.95 12.07
N SER A 143 -1.30 27.71 13.14
CA SER A 143 -0.29 28.62 13.67
C SER A 143 0.90 27.88 14.29
N ARG A 144 2.05 28.55 14.42
CA ARG A 144 3.22 27.99 15.14
C ARG A 144 2.87 27.61 16.57
N ALA A 145 2.15 28.48 17.26
CA ALA A 145 1.74 28.26 18.64
C ALA A 145 0.82 27.05 18.78
N GLU A 146 -0.02 26.79 17.78
CA GLU A 146 -0.87 25.60 17.74
C GLU A 146 -0.06 24.34 17.47
N TYR A 147 0.82 24.34 16.46
CA TYR A 147 1.72 23.22 16.20
C TYR A 147 2.53 22.84 17.44
N ASP A 148 3.19 23.82 18.07
CA ASP A 148 4.09 23.61 19.21
C ASP A 148 3.36 23.03 20.43
N ARG A 149 2.07 23.33 20.59
CA ARG A 149 1.20 22.72 21.62
C ARG A 149 0.74 21.33 21.21
N SER A 150 0.18 21.18 20.02
CA SER A 150 -0.48 19.95 19.59
C SER A 150 0.49 18.79 19.38
N ILE A 151 1.70 19.05 18.90
CA ILE A 151 2.76 18.04 18.67
C ILE A 151 3.24 17.37 19.98
N LYS A 152 2.98 17.98 21.13
CA LYS A 152 3.31 17.49 22.48
C LYS A 152 2.10 16.99 23.26
N SER A 153 0.92 16.98 22.63
CA SER A 153 -0.32 16.57 23.30
C SER A 153 -0.27 15.10 23.72
N PRO A 154 -1.00 14.71 24.78
CA PRO A 154 -1.11 13.31 25.20
C PRO A 154 -1.54 12.39 24.05
N ALA A 155 -2.52 12.81 23.25
CA ALA A 155 -2.97 12.05 22.09
C ALA A 155 -1.85 11.74 21.08
N VAL A 156 -0.97 12.70 20.80
CA VAL A 156 0.20 12.46 19.93
C VAL A 156 1.24 11.58 20.62
N ASN A 157 1.45 11.73 21.93
CA ASN A 157 2.39 10.90 22.69
C ASN A 157 1.96 9.44 22.70
N ASP A 158 0.68 9.15 22.92
CA ASP A 158 0.15 7.79 22.94
C ASP A 158 0.30 7.09 21.58
N MET A 159 0.27 7.84 20.48
CA MET A 159 0.43 7.30 19.13
C MET A 159 1.88 6.97 18.75
N VAL A 160 2.87 7.48 19.47
CA VAL A 160 4.29 7.29 19.17
C VAL A 160 5.07 6.62 20.30
N ALA A 161 4.38 6.27 21.39
CA ALA A 161 4.92 5.59 22.55
C ALA A 161 5.32 4.13 22.24
#